data_AF-A0A0W0FKM4-F1
#
_entry.id   AF-A0A0W0FKM4-F1
#
_cell.length_a   1.000
_cell.length_b   1.000
_cell.length_c   1.000
_cell.angle_alpha   90.00
_cell.angle_beta   90.00
_cell.angle_gamma   90.00
#
_symmetry.space_group_name_H-M   'P 1'
#
loop_
_entity.id
_entity.type
_entity.pdbx_description
1 polymer ?
#
loop_
_entity_poly.entity_id
_entity_poly.type
_entity_poly.pdbx_seq_one_letter_code
_entity_poly.pdbx_strand_id
1 'polypeptide(L)'
;MVLLAAPSHSTKLHMATSRSVRRQTTISRSASLATIRTGFRQVAAQRRSLRSHKASLADRFLISSSASGDASDGSSESREEDLKRALEAALGSLGVLGNMYEQREARWMDEMRRISEDRERVELLLRQALGARS
;
A
#
# COMPACT_ATOMS: atom_id res chain seq x y z
N MET A 1 11.92 1.37 -22.50
CA MET A 1 11.22 1.60 -21.22
C MET A 1 11.50 0.45 -20.25
N VAL A 2 11.84 0.79 -19.00
CA VAL A 2 12.04 -0.15 -17.88
C VAL A 2 11.18 0.34 -16.71
N LEU A 3 10.37 -0.54 -16.15
CA LEU A 3 9.53 -0.30 -14.97
C LEU A 3 10.11 -1.06 -13.79
N LEU A 4 10.31 -0.38 -12.66
CA LEU A 4 10.78 -0.97 -11.40
C LEU A 4 9.70 -0.80 -10.34
N ALA A 5 9.40 -1.87 -9.60
CA ALA A 5 8.40 -1.86 -8.55
C ALA A 5 8.91 -2.63 -7.32
N ALA A 6 8.88 -1.98 -6.15
CA ALA A 6 9.13 -2.61 -4.86
C ALA A 6 7.86 -2.47 -4.01
N PRO A 7 6.97 -3.49 -4.00
CA PRO A 7 5.76 -3.50 -3.20
C PRO A 7 6.10 -3.39 -1.71
N SER A 8 5.26 -2.70 -0.95
CA SER A 8 5.55 -2.43 0.47
C SER A 8 5.55 -3.68 1.35
N HIS A 9 4.79 -4.71 0.98
CA HIS A 9 4.68 -5.98 1.69
C HIS A 9 5.73 -7.02 1.25
N SER A 10 6.61 -6.68 0.31
CA SER A 10 7.60 -7.61 -0.25
C SER A 10 8.99 -6.98 -0.26
N THR A 11 10.02 -7.78 0.01
CA THR A 11 11.43 -7.37 -0.16
C THR A 11 11.92 -7.54 -1.60
N LYS A 12 11.11 -8.17 -2.45
CA LYS A 12 11.45 -8.43 -3.85
C LYS A 12 11.28 -7.18 -4.70
N LEU A 13 12.30 -6.90 -5.52
CA LEU A 13 12.23 -5.89 -6.56
C LEU A 13 11.70 -6.54 -7.85
N HIS A 14 10.53 -6.10 -8.30
CA HIS A 14 9.96 -6.48 -9.58
C HIS A 14 10.47 -5.53 -10.67
N MET A 15 10.73 -6.07 -11.85
CA MET A 15 11.23 -5.32 -13.00
C MET A 15 10.53 -5.80 -14.27
N ALA A 16 9.93 -4.87 -15.01
CA ALA A 16 9.37 -5.13 -16.33
C ALA A 16 10.13 -4.31 -17.38
N THR A 17 10.63 -4.96 -18.41
CA THR A 17 11.41 -4.34 -19.49
C THR A 17 10.67 -4.41 -20.82
N SER A 18 10.72 -3.35 -21.61
CA SER A 18 10.17 -3.34 -22.97
C SER A 18 10.96 -4.27 -23.91
N ARG A 19 10.31 -4.73 -24.99
CA ARG A 19 10.90 -5.64 -25.99
C ARG A 19 12.18 -5.08 -26.62
N SER A 20 12.25 -3.78 -26.89
CA SER A 20 13.44 -3.14 -27.48
C SER A 20 14.66 -3.26 -26.56
N VAL A 21 14.48 -3.09 -25.26
CA VAL A 21 15.53 -3.23 -24.25
C VAL A 21 15.93 -4.69 -24.05
N ARG A 22 14.97 -5.64 -24.10
CA ARG A 22 15.27 -7.08 -24.00
C ARG A 22 16.14 -7.60 -25.15
N ARG A 23 15.94 -7.06 -26.36
CA ARG A 23 16.74 -7.42 -27.54
C ARG A 23 18.17 -6.88 -27.47
N GLN A 24 18.42 -5.84 -26.67
CA GLN A 24 19.75 -5.24 -26.48
C GLN A 24 20.37 -5.73 -25.16
N THR A 25 21.08 -6.84 -25.22
CA THR A 25 21.71 -7.50 -24.06
C THR A 25 22.77 -6.65 -23.37
N THR A 26 23.36 -5.69 -24.09
CA THR A 26 24.33 -4.73 -23.57
C THR A 26 23.70 -3.78 -22.55
N ILE A 27 22.45 -3.36 -22.77
CA ILE A 27 21.72 -2.48 -21.86
C ILE A 27 21.27 -3.26 -20.62
N SER A 28 20.77 -4.48 -20.80
CA SER A 28 20.28 -5.30 -19.68
C SER A 28 21.40 -5.74 -18.72
N ARG A 29 22.63 -5.85 -19.23
CA ARG A 29 23.85 -6.14 -18.43
C ARG A 29 24.70 -4.90 -18.15
N SER A 30 24.21 -3.70 -18.47
CA SER A 30 24.97 -2.47 -18.24
C SER A 30 25.16 -2.20 -16.75
N ALA A 31 26.33 -1.70 -16.38
CA ALA A 31 26.63 -1.27 -15.01
C ALA A 31 25.65 -0.19 -14.54
N SER A 32 25.23 0.70 -15.43
CA SER A 32 24.24 1.76 -15.14
C SER A 32 22.91 1.19 -14.65
N LEU A 33 22.40 0.13 -15.29
CA LEU A 33 21.14 -0.51 -14.87
C LEU A 33 21.30 -1.26 -13.54
N ALA A 34 22.49 -1.82 -13.27
CA ALA A 34 22.81 -2.40 -11.97
C ALA A 34 22.78 -1.34 -10.86
N THR A 35 23.39 -0.17 -11.09
CA THR A 35 23.36 0.97 -10.16
C THR A 35 21.94 1.49 -9.91
N ILE A 36 21.09 1.57 -10.95
CA ILE A 36 19.69 1.96 -10.78
C ILE A 36 18.95 0.95 -9.90
N ARG A 37 19.19 -0.35 -10.08
CA ARG A 37 18.57 -1.42 -9.25
C ARG A 37 19.01 -1.33 -7.80
N THR A 38 20.29 -1.10 -7.52
CA THR A 38 20.79 -0.99 -6.14
C THR A 38 20.24 0.27 -5.47
N GLY A 39 20.28 1.43 -6.15
CA GLY A 39 19.70 2.67 -5.64
C GLY A 39 18.21 2.53 -5.34
N PHE A 40 17.44 1.92 -6.25
CA PHE A 40 16.01 1.71 -6.03
C PHE A 40 15.73 0.73 -4.87
N ARG A 41 16.55 -0.32 -4.70
CA ARG A 41 16.47 -1.21 -3.53
C ARG A 41 16.72 -0.46 -2.23
N GLN A 42 17.71 0.43 -2.20
CA GLN A 42 18.03 1.23 -1.02
C GLN A 42 16.88 2.17 -0.66
N VAL A 43 16.32 2.89 -1.64
CA VAL A 43 15.14 3.75 -1.43
C VAL A 43 13.95 2.93 -0.93
N ALA A 44 13.72 1.75 -1.50
CA ALA A 44 12.65 0.85 -1.06
C ALA A 44 12.88 0.34 0.38
N ALA A 45 14.12 0.04 0.76
CA ALA A 45 14.48 -0.38 2.12
C ALA A 45 14.29 0.75 3.13
N GLN A 46 14.75 1.97 2.80
CA GLN A 46 14.53 3.16 3.62
C GLN A 46 13.05 3.43 3.83
N ARG A 47 12.24 3.41 2.76
CA ARG A 47 10.77 3.56 2.86
C ARG A 47 10.13 2.51 3.77
N ARG A 48 10.67 1.28 3.80
CA ARG A 48 10.16 0.21 4.67
C ARG A 48 10.57 0.45 6.13
N SER A 49 11.82 0.83 6.38
CA SER A 49 12.29 1.20 7.73
C SER A 49 11.48 2.37 8.31
N LEU A 50 11.24 3.41 7.51
CA LEU A 50 10.38 4.54 7.90
C LEU A 50 8.93 4.12 8.21
N ARG A 51 8.44 3.05 7.57
CA ARG A 51 7.11 2.48 7.88
C ARG A 51 7.14 1.53 9.08
N SER A 52 8.28 0.95 9.43
CA SER A 52 8.42 0.03 10.58
C SER A 52 8.17 0.72 11.92
N HIS A 53 8.32 2.05 12.00
CA HIS A 53 7.90 2.84 13.16
C HIS A 53 6.38 3.00 13.28
N LYS A 54 5.61 2.54 12.28
CA LYS A 54 4.18 2.23 12.45
C LYS A 54 4.07 0.80 12.99
N ALA A 55 4.65 0.56 14.16
CA ALA A 55 4.23 -0.56 14.99
C ALA A 55 2.71 -0.51 15.04
N SER A 56 2.06 -1.66 14.83
CA SER A 56 0.62 -1.75 15.05
C SER A 56 0.33 -1.15 16.43
N LEU A 57 -0.72 -0.35 16.57
CA LEU A 57 -1.08 0.22 17.88
C LEU A 57 -1.21 -0.90 18.94
N ALA A 58 -1.59 -2.11 18.53
CA ALA A 58 -1.57 -3.31 19.36
C ALA A 58 -0.18 -3.66 19.92
N ASP A 59 0.89 -3.58 19.13
CA ASP A 59 2.26 -3.80 19.62
C ASP A 59 2.66 -2.74 20.63
N ARG A 60 2.24 -1.48 20.43
CA ARG A 60 2.51 -0.40 21.39
C ARG A 60 1.80 -0.60 22.73
N PHE A 61 0.54 -1.05 22.71
CA PHE A 61 -0.18 -1.41 23.94
C PHE A 61 0.45 -2.60 24.66
N LEU A 62 0.86 -3.64 23.93
CA LEU A 62 1.49 -4.82 24.50
C LEU A 62 2.85 -4.48 25.14
N ILE A 63 3.69 -3.69 24.47
CA ILE A 63 4.99 -3.25 25.01
C ILE A 63 4.81 -2.38 26.27
N SER A 64 3.80 -1.49 26.28
CA SER A 64 3.47 -0.67 27.46
C SER A 64 2.96 -1.51 28.64
N SER A 65 2.31 -2.66 28.39
CA SER A 65 1.84 -3.56 29.44
C SER A 65 2.95 -4.44 30.03
N SER A 66 4.00 -4.74 29.25
CA SER A 66 5.14 -5.57 29.68
C SER A 66 6.22 -4.82 30.46
N ALA A 67 6.19 -3.49 30.51
CA ALA A 67 7.15 -2.67 31.26
C ALA A 67 6.80 -2.52 32.76
N SER A 68 5.81 -3.26 33.27
CA SER A 68 5.48 -3.35 34.70
C SER A 68 6.52 -4.18 35.45
N GLY A 69 7.71 -3.61 35.67
CA GLY A 69 8.78 -4.20 36.46
C GLY A 69 9.60 -3.12 37.14
N ASP A 70 9.17 -2.76 38.35
CA ASP A 70 9.94 -2.13 39.42
C ASP A 70 10.52 -0.70 39.21
N ALA A 71 9.77 0.32 39.66
CA ALA A 71 10.26 1.51 40.38
C ALA A 71 9.09 2.46 40.69
N SER A 72 8.91 2.79 41.97
CA SER A 72 7.89 3.70 42.49
C SER A 72 8.35 5.16 42.45
N ASP A 73 7.34 6.03 42.38
CA ASP A 73 7.27 7.43 42.82
C ASP A 73 7.39 8.53 41.73
N GLY A 74 6.26 9.18 41.43
CA GLY A 74 6.13 10.36 40.55
C GLY A 74 5.52 10.17 39.15
N SER A 75 5.35 8.94 38.65
CA SER A 75 5.06 8.68 37.21
C SER A 75 3.58 8.41 36.84
N SER A 76 2.66 8.35 37.81
CA SER A 76 1.27 7.97 37.53
C SER A 76 0.50 9.00 36.70
N GLU A 77 0.69 10.30 36.96
CA GLU A 77 0.01 11.38 36.23
C GLU A 77 0.54 11.49 34.79
N SER A 78 1.86 11.43 34.60
CA SER A 78 2.48 11.38 33.28
C SER A 78 2.05 10.16 32.46
N ARG A 79 1.89 9.00 33.12
CA ARG A 79 1.43 7.77 32.45
C ARG A 79 -0.04 7.86 32.04
N GLU A 80 -0.88 8.47 32.86
CA GLU A 80 -2.29 8.71 32.53
C GLU A 80 -2.44 9.66 31.35
N GLU A 81 -1.64 10.73 31.31
CA GLU A 81 -1.60 11.66 30.17
C GLU A 81 -1.12 10.98 28.88
N ASP A 82 -0.09 10.15 28.95
CA ASP A 82 0.39 9.36 27.81
C ASP A 82 -0.67 8.38 27.29
N LEU A 83 -1.42 7.74 28.20
CA LEU A 83 -2.53 6.85 27.86
C LEU A 83 -3.69 7.61 27.19
N LYS A 84 -4.07 8.77 27.73
CA LYS A 84 -5.11 9.64 27.15
C LYS A 84 -4.71 10.07 25.74
N ARG A 85 -3.47 10.53 25.56
CA ARG A 85 -2.93 10.92 24.26
C ARG A 85 -2.88 9.75 23.27
N ALA A 86 -2.55 8.54 23.73
CA ALA A 86 -2.58 7.34 22.92
C ALA A 86 -4.00 6.95 22.49
N LEU A 87 -4.98 7.09 23.38
CA LEU A 87 -6.40 6.83 23.09
C LEU A 87 -6.99 7.84 22.11
N GLU A 88 -6.70 9.13 22.28
CA GLU A 88 -7.12 10.17 21.34
C GLU A 88 -6.54 9.94 19.95
N ALA A 89 -5.24 9.58 19.87
CA ALA A 89 -4.61 9.21 18.61
C ALA A 89 -5.24 7.96 17.99
N ALA A 90 -5.62 6.97 18.82
CA ALA A 90 -6.30 5.76 18.35
C ALA A 90 -7.70 6.07 17.80
N LEU A 91 -8.50 6.88 18.51
CA LEU A 91 -9.81 7.32 18.02
C LEU A 91 -9.70 8.12 16.72
N GLY A 92 -8.74 9.05 16.65
CA GLY A 92 -8.46 9.79 15.42
C GLY A 92 -8.06 8.86 14.26
N SER A 93 -7.24 7.84 14.53
CA SER A 93 -6.84 6.86 13.52
C SER A 93 -8.00 5.97 13.02
N LEU A 94 -8.98 5.68 13.88
CA LEU A 94 -10.18 4.92 13.52
C LEU A 94 -11.09 5.74 12.59
N GLY A 95 -11.23 7.04 12.86
CA GLY A 95 -11.96 7.94 11.95
C GLY A 95 -11.33 8.01 10.56
N VAL A 96 -10.00 8.09 10.49
CA VAL A 96 -9.26 8.04 9.21
C VAL A 96 -9.50 6.70 8.50
N LEU A 97 -9.49 5.59 9.24
CA LEU A 97 -9.75 4.27 8.67
C LEU A 97 -11.18 4.17 8.10
N GLY A 98 -12.18 4.69 8.81
CA GLY A 98 -13.57 4.78 8.33
C GLY A 98 -13.66 5.50 6.99
N ASN A 99 -13.09 6.70 6.89
CA ASN A 99 -13.04 7.47 5.64
C ASN A 99 -12.31 6.70 4.50
N MET A 100 -11.26 5.94 4.82
CA MET A 100 -10.60 5.10 3.81
C MET A 100 -11.50 3.97 3.28
N TYR A 101 -12.37 3.40 4.11
CA TYR A 101 -13.36 2.40 3.69
C TYR A 101 -14.46 3.03 2.83
N GLU A 102 -14.98 4.19 3.23
CA GLU A 102 -15.97 4.95 2.45
C GLU A 102 -15.43 5.31 1.05
N GLN A 103 -14.21 5.84 0.97
CA GLN A 103 -13.56 6.12 -0.33
C GLN A 103 -13.29 4.88 -1.16
N ARG A 104 -13.07 3.73 -0.52
CA ARG A 104 -12.89 2.47 -1.24
C ARG A 104 -14.22 1.99 -1.81
N GLU A 105 -15.27 2.06 -1.02
CA GLU A 105 -16.62 1.67 -1.44
C GLU A 105 -17.12 2.56 -2.58
N ALA A 106 -16.95 3.88 -2.49
CA ALA A 106 -17.28 4.81 -3.57
C ALA A 106 -16.60 4.43 -4.90
N ARG A 107 -15.28 4.17 -4.86
CA ARG A 107 -14.53 3.73 -6.04
C ARG A 107 -14.99 2.37 -6.57
N TRP A 108 -15.37 1.46 -5.68
CA TRP A 108 -15.93 0.17 -6.09
C TRP A 108 -17.25 0.36 -6.81
N MET A 109 -18.16 1.18 -6.26
CA MET A 109 -19.45 1.46 -6.86
C MET A 109 -19.30 2.08 -8.26
N ASP A 110 -18.38 3.04 -8.42
CA ASP A 110 -18.06 3.63 -9.72
C ASP A 110 -17.56 2.59 -10.72
N GLU A 111 -16.69 1.68 -10.28
CA GLU A 111 -16.16 0.62 -11.14
C GLU A 111 -17.26 -0.37 -11.56
N MET A 112 -18.14 -0.77 -10.62
CA MET A 112 -19.27 -1.64 -10.94
C MET A 112 -20.23 -0.99 -11.94
N ARG A 113 -20.45 0.32 -11.82
CA ARG A 113 -21.24 1.09 -12.78
C ARG A 113 -20.61 1.12 -14.16
N ARG A 114 -19.29 1.31 -14.25
CA ARG A 114 -18.57 1.27 -15.53
C ARG A 114 -18.66 -0.11 -16.18
N ILE A 115 -18.50 -1.17 -15.40
CA ILE A 115 -18.64 -2.55 -15.88
C ILE A 115 -20.05 -2.81 -16.42
N SER A 116 -21.11 -2.31 -15.76
CA SER A 116 -22.47 -2.47 -16.28
C SER A 116 -22.67 -1.71 -17.59
N GLU A 117 -22.20 -0.46 -17.69
CA GLU A 117 -22.30 0.32 -18.93
C GLU A 117 -21.54 -0.35 -20.09
N ASP A 118 -20.34 -0.88 -19.83
CA ASP A 118 -19.54 -1.57 -20.85
C ASP A 118 -20.19 -2.89 -21.28
N ARG A 119 -20.80 -3.63 -20.34
CA ARG A 119 -21.57 -4.84 -20.66
C ARG A 119 -22.74 -4.53 -21.58
N GLU A 120 -23.50 -3.47 -21.30
CA GLU A 120 -24.62 -3.03 -22.16
C GLU A 120 -24.13 -2.64 -23.56
N ARG A 121 -23.04 -1.88 -23.65
CA ARG A 121 -22.43 -1.52 -24.95
C ARG A 121 -21.99 -2.75 -25.74
N VAL A 122 -21.34 -3.70 -25.10
CA VAL A 122 -20.92 -4.95 -25.75
C VAL A 122 -22.14 -5.75 -26.21
N GLU A 123 -23.20 -5.83 -25.40
CA GLU A 123 -24.43 -6.52 -25.79
C GLU A 123 -25.08 -5.88 -27.04
N LEU A 124 -25.12 -4.55 -27.11
CA LEU A 124 -25.61 -3.83 -28.29
C LEU A 124 -24.77 -4.12 -29.53
N LEU A 125 -23.44 -4.08 -29.41
CA LEU A 125 -22.53 -4.39 -30.51
C LEU A 125 -22.68 -5.84 -30.98
N LEU A 126 -22.85 -6.79 -30.05
CA LEU A 126 -23.09 -8.20 -30.38
C LEU A 126 -24.41 -8.39 -31.13
N ARG A 127 -25.49 -7.72 -30.70
CA ARG A 127 -26.79 -7.74 -31.42
C ARG A 127 -26.67 -7.17 -32.84
N GLN A 128 -25.93 -6.08 -33.01
CA GLN A 128 -25.70 -5.46 -34.31
C GLN A 128 -24.85 -6.35 -35.24
N ALA A 129 -23.78 -6.94 -34.72
CA ALA A 129 -22.84 -7.75 -35.51
C ALA A 129 -23.39 -9.12 -35.91
N LEU A 130 -24.15 -9.77 -35.02
CA LEU A 130 -24.74 -11.09 -35.28
C LEU A 130 -26.07 -11.00 -36.05
N GLY A 131 -26.62 -9.79 -36.19
CA GLY A 131 -27.96 -9.55 -36.71
C GLY A 131 -29.02 -10.06 -35.74
N ALA A 132 -30.10 -9.30 -35.54
CA ALA A 132 -31.32 -9.90 -35.05
C ALA A 132 -31.73 -10.96 -36.08
N ARG A 133 -31.52 -12.24 -35.77
CA ARG A 133 -32.17 -13.33 -36.51
C ARG A 133 -33.68 -13.12 -36.34
N SER A 134 -34.30 -12.50 -37.34
CA SER A 134 -35.67 -12.81 -37.77
C SER A 134 -35.72 -14.26 -38.25
#